data_AF-A0A4R1KC97-F1
#
_entry.id   AF-A0A4R1KC97-F1
#
_cell.length_a   1.000
_cell.length_b   1.000
_cell.length_c   1.000
_cell.angle_alpha   90.00
_cell.angle_beta   90.00
_cell.angle_gamma   90.00
#
_symmetry.space_group_name_H-M   'P 1'
#
loop_
_entity.id
_entity.type
_entity.pdbx_description
1 polymer ?
#
loop_
_entity_poly.entity_id
_entity_poly.type
_entity_poly.pdbx_seq_one_letter_code
_entity_poly.pdbx_strand_id
1 'polypeptide(L)'
;MENQKNSVSMVRALIEAVKSIYRLLIPKPVRARFLAPIIFEIRQYRIKKSIRKLPSSCHLIVSCAQAGEYENLLYSKTNRKSTMGSPVLCDPEKGETRLSSFTGSVPDVFVYRFKNAEAVGSTDSLIFGGKVLHYELSMFRDKHDLKRPDIFSLSPDKKSAEIFYTSLKIYDNPDTLFIHGLKEHSINYYHWLTEEMPRLITIFDALKTPEGRQISGGKKLTVLLDEGMPPQCIEALKIAVDADFNIEYVPRGVRVRCREIIYCTPFWLSLDNTRNELELYEFFVDSEAVAISRNAVMKHFPQSGKPHRKIYMKRRTNQMRSIINNAEVEKLMASLGFELVETGGMSFREQVELFSQAKIIAGASGAAFTNLLFMRDSSSAVNFYPSHKSTNYYVFQPLAECSGTKLIHFLTTPGTKEDSVHSDFYVKLDYLEEKIKQTEGCLND
;
A
#
# COMPACT_ATOMS: atom_id res chain seq x y z
N MET A 1 8.00 -49.66 -0.48
CA MET A 1 7.20 -48.40 -0.49
C MET A 1 6.52 -48.08 0.85
N GLU A 2 6.27 -49.07 1.71
CA GLU A 2 5.60 -48.87 3.01
C GLU A 2 6.53 -48.34 4.12
N ASN A 3 7.79 -48.77 4.14
CA ASN A 3 8.80 -48.28 5.09
C ASN A 3 9.23 -46.81 4.91
N GLN A 4 9.00 -46.22 3.72
CA GLN A 4 9.30 -44.81 3.44
C GLN A 4 8.16 -43.87 3.84
N LYS A 5 6.90 -44.36 3.87
CA LYS A 5 5.75 -43.58 4.37
C LYS A 5 5.74 -43.52 5.91
N ASN A 6 6.16 -44.59 6.58
CA ASN A 6 6.22 -44.65 8.04
C ASN A 6 7.35 -43.79 8.63
N SER A 7 8.48 -43.64 7.94
CA SER A 7 9.57 -42.75 8.40
C SER A 7 9.19 -41.26 8.26
N VAL A 8 8.46 -40.88 7.20
CA VAL A 8 7.99 -39.50 6.99
C VAL A 8 6.88 -39.11 7.97
N SER A 9 5.97 -40.04 8.33
CA SER A 9 4.93 -39.75 9.33
C SER A 9 5.50 -39.62 10.74
N MET A 10 6.49 -40.45 11.09
CA MET A 10 7.17 -40.41 12.38
C MET A 10 8.01 -39.14 12.55
N VAL A 11 8.70 -38.68 11.50
CA VAL A 11 9.43 -37.41 11.49
C VAL A 11 8.47 -36.20 11.59
N ARG A 12 7.31 -36.23 10.92
CA ARG A 12 6.29 -35.18 11.07
C ARG A 12 5.72 -35.13 12.48
N ALA A 13 5.42 -36.28 13.08
CA ALA A 13 4.95 -36.36 14.47
C ALA A 13 6.00 -35.84 15.46
N LEU A 14 7.28 -36.16 15.24
CA LEU A 14 8.39 -35.65 16.05
C LEU A 14 8.53 -34.12 15.92
N ILE A 15 8.40 -33.57 14.71
CA ILE A 15 8.45 -32.12 14.47
C ILE A 15 7.27 -31.40 15.14
N GLU A 16 6.06 -31.95 15.08
CA GLU A 16 4.90 -31.35 15.75
C GLU A 16 4.97 -31.48 17.28
N ALA A 17 5.50 -32.58 17.81
CA ALA A 17 5.78 -32.73 19.24
C ALA A 17 6.82 -31.71 19.72
N VAL A 18 7.92 -31.53 18.96
CA VAL A 18 8.94 -30.52 19.24
C VAL A 18 8.35 -29.10 19.15
N LYS A 19 7.49 -28.81 18.17
CA LYS A 19 6.80 -27.51 18.06
C LYS A 19 5.85 -27.24 19.23
N SER A 20 5.11 -28.25 19.71
CA SER A 20 4.21 -28.11 20.86
C SER A 20 4.98 -27.88 22.15
N ILE A 21 6.03 -28.67 22.40
CA ILE A 21 6.93 -28.51 23.56
C ILE A 21 7.63 -27.13 23.51
N TYR A 22 8.07 -26.69 22.33
CA TYR A 22 8.68 -25.38 22.09
C TYR A 22 7.73 -24.19 22.28
N ARG A 23 6.45 -24.33 21.90
CA ARG A 23 5.42 -23.31 22.13
C ARG A 23 5.11 -23.12 23.62
N LEU A 24 5.30 -24.17 24.41
CA LEU A 24 5.12 -24.21 25.87
C LEU A 24 6.34 -23.63 26.61
N LEU A 25 7.58 -23.97 26.19
CA LEU A 25 8.79 -23.64 26.93
C LEU A 25 9.36 -22.23 26.66
N ILE A 26 9.09 -21.63 25.49
CA ILE A 26 9.64 -20.31 25.15
C ILE A 26 8.53 -19.25 25.10
N PRO A 27 8.60 -18.20 25.94
CA PRO A 27 7.62 -17.11 25.91
C PRO A 27 7.49 -16.49 24.52
N LYS A 28 6.25 -16.19 24.10
CA LYS A 28 5.93 -15.53 22.81
C LYS A 28 6.83 -14.33 22.47
N PRO A 29 7.18 -13.43 23.42
CA PRO A 29 8.04 -12.27 23.16
C PRO A 29 9.47 -12.67 22.74
N VAL A 30 10.02 -13.73 23.34
CA VAL A 30 11.37 -14.23 23.05
C VAL A 30 11.43 -14.90 21.68
N ARG A 31 10.38 -15.66 21.33
CA ARG A 31 10.24 -16.25 19.99
C ARG A 31 10.17 -15.20 18.88
N ALA A 32 9.42 -14.12 19.11
CA ALA A 32 9.29 -13.02 18.15
C ALA A 32 10.60 -12.22 18.00
N ARG A 33 11.37 -12.02 19.08
CA ARG A 33 12.55 -11.16 19.08
C ARG A 33 13.84 -11.83 18.61
N PHE A 34 14.03 -13.12 18.88
CA PHE A 34 15.31 -13.79 18.62
C PHE A 34 15.25 -14.91 17.57
N LEU A 35 14.12 -15.62 17.48
CA LEU A 35 13.99 -16.80 16.61
C LEU A 35 13.33 -16.51 15.27
N ALA A 36 12.43 -15.51 15.20
CA ALA A 36 11.87 -15.07 13.93
C ALA A 36 12.95 -14.59 12.93
N PRO A 37 13.97 -13.81 13.33
CA PRO A 37 15.09 -13.47 12.45
C PRO A 37 15.93 -14.68 12.02
N ILE A 38 16.19 -15.64 12.92
CA ILE A 38 16.97 -16.86 12.59
C ILE A 38 16.20 -17.80 11.65
N ILE A 39 14.90 -18.00 11.88
CA ILE A 39 14.03 -18.78 10.98
C ILE A 39 13.88 -18.07 9.63
N PHE A 40 13.78 -16.73 9.64
CA PHE A 40 13.81 -15.92 8.43
C PHE A 40 15.14 -16.13 7.68
N GLU A 41 16.30 -16.03 8.33
CA GLU A 41 17.62 -16.27 7.73
C GLU A 41 17.79 -17.70 7.20
N ILE A 42 17.34 -18.73 7.93
CA ILE A 42 17.37 -20.13 7.45
C ILE A 42 16.43 -20.31 6.24
N ARG A 43 15.27 -19.64 6.23
CA ARG A 43 14.38 -19.59 5.07
C ARG A 43 15.05 -18.87 3.90
N GLN A 44 15.68 -17.71 4.12
CA GLN A 44 16.43 -16.97 3.11
C GLN A 44 17.59 -17.79 2.54
N TYR A 45 18.31 -18.53 3.39
CA TYR A 45 19.40 -19.42 2.98
C TYR A 45 18.91 -20.61 2.13
N ARG A 46 17.78 -21.24 2.50
CA ARG A 46 17.13 -22.27 1.67
C ARG A 46 16.58 -21.69 0.35
N ILE A 47 16.03 -20.48 0.39
CA ILE A 47 15.56 -19.74 -0.78
C ILE A 47 16.72 -19.54 -1.76
N LYS A 48 17.90 -19.08 -1.29
CA LYS A 48 19.11 -18.91 -2.12
C LYS A 48 19.53 -20.17 -2.90
N LYS A 49 19.36 -21.37 -2.33
CA LYS A 49 19.62 -22.64 -3.05
C LYS A 49 18.57 -23.02 -4.10
N SER A 50 17.40 -22.38 -4.07
CA SER A 50 16.26 -22.65 -4.96
C SER A 50 15.99 -21.55 -6.00
N ILE A 51 16.80 -20.48 -6.02
CA ILE A 51 16.64 -19.39 -6.98
C ILE A 51 16.96 -19.91 -8.38
N ARG A 52 16.01 -19.72 -9.28
CA ARG A 52 16.10 -19.99 -10.72
C ARG A 52 16.07 -18.67 -11.45
N LYS A 53 16.72 -18.61 -12.61
CA LYS A 53 16.68 -17.46 -13.53
C LYS A 53 15.84 -17.84 -14.75
N LEU A 54 15.07 -16.89 -15.30
CA LEU A 54 14.47 -17.11 -16.62
C LEU A 54 15.58 -17.35 -17.67
N PRO A 55 15.43 -18.30 -18.61
CA PRO A 55 16.48 -18.63 -19.58
C PRO A 55 16.92 -17.47 -20.46
N SER A 56 16.03 -16.49 -20.69
CA SER A 56 16.29 -15.31 -21.50
C SER A 56 15.91 -14.05 -20.72
N SER A 57 16.64 -12.96 -20.94
CA SER A 57 16.24 -11.65 -20.46
C SER A 57 14.93 -11.23 -21.12
N CYS A 58 14.11 -10.49 -20.38
CA CYS A 58 12.84 -9.97 -20.88
C CYS A 58 13.01 -8.51 -21.28
N HIS A 59 12.51 -8.11 -22.45
CA HIS A 59 12.49 -6.71 -22.85
C HIS A 59 11.48 -5.93 -22.01
N LEU A 60 11.91 -4.79 -21.44
CA LEU A 60 11.03 -3.91 -20.66
C LEU A 60 10.15 -3.10 -21.60
N ILE A 61 8.83 -3.17 -21.38
CA ILE A 61 7.86 -2.35 -22.08
C ILE A 61 7.52 -1.13 -21.24
N VAL A 62 7.57 0.05 -21.86
CA VAL A 62 7.36 1.36 -21.18
C VAL A 62 5.89 1.79 -21.19
N SER A 63 5.08 1.26 -22.12
CA SER A 63 3.65 1.54 -22.17
C SER A 63 2.87 0.38 -22.77
N CYS A 64 1.73 0.06 -22.17
CA CYS A 64 0.79 -0.88 -22.78
C CYS A 64 0.21 -0.38 -24.13
N ALA A 65 0.40 0.89 -24.51
CA ALA A 65 0.02 1.37 -25.85
C ALA A 65 0.95 0.81 -26.96
N GLN A 66 2.22 0.53 -26.64
CA GLN A 66 3.17 -0.17 -27.55
C GLN A 66 2.87 -1.67 -27.66
N ALA A 67 1.83 -2.09 -26.96
CA ALA A 67 1.43 -3.46 -26.73
C ALA A 67 0.25 -3.82 -27.67
N GLY A 68 0.20 -3.19 -28.85
CA GLY A 68 -0.86 -3.33 -29.87
C GLY A 68 -1.05 -4.73 -30.46
N GLU A 69 -0.38 -5.75 -29.91
CA GLU A 69 -0.53 -7.17 -30.24
C GLU A 69 -1.29 -7.96 -29.16
N TYR A 70 -1.73 -7.35 -28.04
CA TYR A 70 -2.32 -8.08 -26.92
C TYR A 70 -3.85 -7.98 -26.90
N GLU A 71 -4.48 -9.15 -26.95
CA GLU A 71 -5.88 -9.36 -27.22
C GLU A 71 -6.81 -8.68 -26.19
N ASN A 72 -7.61 -7.73 -26.68
CA ASN A 72 -8.77 -7.09 -26.07
C ASN A 72 -8.47 -6.09 -24.93
N LEU A 73 -8.28 -4.83 -25.33
CA LEU A 73 -8.43 -3.66 -24.48
C LEU A 73 -9.85 -3.60 -23.91
N LEU A 74 -9.98 -3.53 -22.58
CA LEU A 74 -11.25 -3.47 -21.87
C LEU A 74 -11.60 -2.05 -21.40
N TYR A 75 -10.57 -1.25 -21.08
CA TYR A 75 -10.72 0.11 -20.60
C TYR A 75 -9.46 0.90 -20.93
N SER A 76 -9.61 2.17 -21.31
CA SER A 76 -8.48 3.08 -21.48
C SER A 76 -8.85 4.49 -21.03
N LYS A 77 -7.91 5.16 -20.38
CA LYS A 77 -7.94 6.60 -20.11
C LYS A 77 -6.54 7.17 -20.30
N THR A 78 -6.42 8.09 -21.25
CA THR A 78 -5.13 8.65 -21.68
C THR A 78 -5.02 10.16 -21.42
N ASN A 79 -3.81 10.71 -21.55
CA ASN A 79 -3.49 12.12 -21.34
C ASN A 79 -3.88 12.60 -19.93
N ARG A 80 -3.68 11.73 -18.95
CA ARG A 80 -4.12 11.98 -17.57
C ARG A 80 -3.22 12.99 -16.89
N LYS A 81 -3.86 13.90 -16.15
CA LYS A 81 -3.21 14.86 -15.26
C LYS A 81 -3.86 14.77 -13.89
N SER A 82 -3.05 15.01 -12.87
CA SER A 82 -3.53 15.10 -11.50
C SER A 82 -3.04 16.39 -10.87
N THR A 83 -3.70 16.80 -9.78
CA THR A 83 -3.34 17.98 -9.01
C THR A 83 -3.31 17.59 -7.54
N MET A 84 -2.16 17.85 -6.90
CA MET A 84 -2.06 17.90 -5.44
C MET A 84 -2.18 19.37 -5.05
N GLY A 85 -3.09 19.70 -4.13
CA GLY A 85 -3.24 21.08 -3.69
C GLY A 85 -2.10 21.53 -2.77
N SER A 86 -2.41 22.48 -1.89
CA SER A 86 -1.42 23.27 -1.16
C SER A 86 -1.35 22.87 0.32
N PRO A 87 -0.41 21.97 0.72
CA PRO A 87 -0.15 21.67 2.12
C PRO A 87 0.07 22.92 2.96
N VAL A 88 -0.55 22.95 4.14
CA VAL A 88 -0.32 23.98 5.15
C VAL A 88 0.59 23.39 6.22
N LEU A 89 1.79 23.97 6.36
CA LEU A 89 2.77 23.64 7.38
C LEU A 89 2.61 24.63 8.54
N CYS A 90 2.52 24.10 9.76
CA CYS A 90 2.44 24.86 10.99
C CYS A 90 3.72 24.60 11.80
N ASP A 91 4.64 25.54 11.79
CA ASP A 91 5.92 25.48 12.48
C ASP A 91 5.87 26.34 13.76
N PRO A 92 6.27 25.82 14.92
CA PRO A 92 6.24 26.56 16.19
C PRO A 92 7.17 27.77 16.25
N GLU A 93 8.14 27.88 15.35
CA GLU A 93 9.11 28.98 15.25
C GLU A 93 8.85 29.86 14.03
N LYS A 94 8.46 29.27 12.90
CA LYS A 94 8.27 29.99 11.62
C LYS A 94 6.82 30.37 11.32
N GLY A 95 5.86 29.89 12.11
CA GLY A 95 4.44 30.11 11.88
C GLY A 95 3.88 29.26 10.73
N GLU A 96 2.80 29.75 10.12
CA GLU A 96 2.14 29.02 9.02
C GLU A 96 2.81 29.30 7.67
N THR A 97 3.15 28.22 6.95
CA THR A 97 3.64 28.28 5.57
C THR A 97 2.76 27.44 4.68
N ARG A 98 2.28 28.02 3.57
CA ARG A 98 1.52 27.29 2.55
C ARG A 98 2.43 26.92 1.39
N LEU A 99 2.53 25.62 1.10
CA LEU A 99 3.25 25.14 -0.07
C LEU A 99 2.42 25.36 -1.35
N SER A 100 3.10 25.52 -2.48
CA SER A 100 2.45 25.66 -3.79
C SER A 100 1.75 24.36 -4.20
N SER A 101 0.59 24.46 -4.84
CA SER A 101 -0.03 23.31 -5.49
C SER A 101 0.84 22.81 -6.63
N PHE A 102 0.80 21.50 -6.89
CA PHE A 102 1.54 20.88 -7.98
C PHE A 102 0.57 20.13 -8.91
N THR A 103 0.64 20.44 -10.20
CA THR A 103 -0.10 19.72 -11.25
C THR A 103 0.88 19.04 -12.17
N GLY A 104 0.70 17.74 -12.37
CA GLY A 104 1.63 16.90 -13.13
C GLY A 104 0.90 15.91 -14.02
N SER A 105 1.62 15.35 -14.98
CA SER A 105 1.12 14.20 -15.73
C SER A 105 1.24 12.95 -14.87
N VAL A 106 0.23 12.08 -14.93
CA VAL A 106 0.24 10.77 -14.28
C VAL A 106 0.14 9.68 -15.35
N PRO A 107 0.51 8.43 -15.05
CA PRO A 107 0.37 7.32 -15.99
C PRO A 107 -1.03 7.21 -16.60
N ASP A 108 -1.05 6.88 -17.89
CA ASP A 108 -2.26 6.46 -18.58
C ASP A 108 -2.73 5.10 -18.03
N VAL A 109 -4.05 4.96 -17.90
CA VAL A 109 -4.67 3.77 -17.31
C VAL A 109 -5.28 2.93 -18.41
N PHE A 110 -4.89 1.67 -18.45
CA PHE A 110 -5.44 0.69 -19.36
C PHE A 110 -5.73 -0.62 -18.64
N VAL A 111 -6.83 -1.27 -18.99
CA VAL A 111 -7.15 -2.64 -18.59
C VAL A 111 -7.07 -3.53 -19.82
N TYR A 112 -6.23 -4.55 -19.76
CA TYR A 112 -6.03 -5.52 -20.84
C TYR A 112 -6.24 -6.94 -20.34
N ARG A 113 -6.69 -7.80 -21.24
CA ARG A 113 -6.59 -9.25 -21.11
C ARG A 113 -5.30 -9.73 -21.75
N PHE A 114 -4.62 -10.64 -21.08
CA PHE A 114 -3.47 -11.35 -21.62
C PHE A 114 -3.72 -12.85 -21.58
N LYS A 115 -3.32 -13.54 -22.66
CA LYS A 115 -3.28 -15.01 -22.69
C LYS A 115 -1.85 -15.50 -22.43
N ASN A 116 -1.74 -16.61 -21.71
CA ASN A 116 -0.46 -17.28 -21.42
C ASN A 116 0.60 -16.34 -20.83
N ALA A 117 0.18 -15.45 -19.93
CA ALA A 117 1.05 -14.49 -19.27
C ALA A 117 1.40 -14.97 -17.85
N GLU A 118 2.50 -14.44 -17.34
CA GLU A 118 3.07 -14.82 -16.05
C GLU A 118 3.21 -13.60 -15.13
N ALA A 119 3.12 -13.82 -13.83
CA ALA A 119 3.39 -12.82 -12.81
C ALA A 119 4.33 -13.40 -11.74
N VAL A 120 4.94 -12.54 -10.92
CA VAL A 120 5.84 -12.95 -9.83
C VAL A 120 5.32 -12.37 -8.53
N GLY A 121 5.25 -13.20 -7.49
CA GLY A 121 4.84 -12.74 -6.16
C GLY A 121 5.72 -11.59 -5.67
N SER A 122 5.07 -10.58 -5.10
CA SER A 122 5.63 -9.34 -4.57
C SER A 122 6.27 -8.41 -5.58
N THR A 123 5.77 -8.45 -6.82
CA THR A 123 6.10 -7.51 -7.89
C THR A 123 4.88 -7.14 -8.71
N ASP A 124 4.90 -5.94 -9.32
CA ASP A 124 3.88 -5.53 -10.30
C ASP A 124 4.13 -6.09 -11.71
N SER A 125 5.08 -7.03 -11.86
CA SER A 125 5.49 -7.48 -13.19
C SER A 125 4.44 -8.37 -13.85
N LEU A 126 4.24 -8.15 -15.14
CA LEU A 126 3.52 -9.04 -16.05
C LEU A 126 4.44 -9.46 -17.19
N ILE A 127 4.68 -10.76 -17.34
CA ILE A 127 5.65 -11.34 -18.28
C ILE A 127 4.89 -12.09 -19.37
N PHE A 128 5.22 -11.84 -20.63
CA PHE A 128 4.58 -12.50 -21.78
C PHE A 128 5.49 -12.38 -23.01
N GLY A 129 5.55 -13.42 -23.85
CA GLY A 129 6.23 -13.36 -25.15
C GLY A 129 7.68 -12.84 -25.12
N GLY A 130 8.45 -13.14 -24.06
CA GLY A 130 9.82 -12.63 -23.88
C GLY A 130 9.92 -11.14 -23.49
N LYS A 131 8.80 -10.53 -23.10
CA LYS A 131 8.69 -9.14 -22.65
C LYS A 131 8.21 -9.11 -21.21
N VAL A 132 8.50 -8.01 -20.51
CA VAL A 132 8.01 -7.73 -19.16
C VAL A 132 7.46 -6.31 -19.09
N LEU A 133 6.23 -6.22 -18.63
CA LEU A 133 5.59 -4.96 -18.27
C LEU A 133 5.82 -4.75 -16.77
N HIS A 134 6.51 -3.67 -16.44
CA HIS A 134 6.68 -3.19 -15.06
C HIS A 134 6.92 -1.69 -15.11
N TYR A 135 5.88 -0.93 -14.77
CA TYR A 135 5.88 0.51 -15.08
C TYR A 135 6.99 1.26 -14.35
N GLU A 136 7.19 1.03 -13.06
CA GLU A 136 8.28 1.68 -12.31
C GLU A 136 9.66 1.36 -12.90
N LEU A 137 9.98 0.07 -13.15
CA LEU A 137 11.26 -0.31 -13.76
C LEU A 137 11.47 0.35 -15.13
N SER A 138 10.40 0.59 -15.88
CA SER A 138 10.49 1.29 -17.18
C SER A 138 10.80 2.79 -17.06
N MET A 139 10.55 3.37 -15.88
CA MET A 139 10.80 4.78 -15.56
C MET A 139 12.09 4.98 -14.75
N PHE A 140 12.81 3.90 -14.42
CA PHE A 140 14.00 3.94 -13.58
C PHE A 140 15.15 4.73 -14.20
N ARG A 141 15.67 5.68 -13.41
CA ARG A 141 16.88 6.46 -13.69
C ARG A 141 18.05 6.04 -12.80
N ASP A 142 19.25 6.55 -13.04
CA ASP A 142 20.48 6.11 -12.34
C ASP A 142 20.46 6.38 -10.83
N LYS A 143 19.60 7.31 -10.38
CA LYS A 143 19.41 7.64 -8.97
C LYS A 143 18.46 6.69 -8.21
N HIS A 144 17.77 5.78 -8.89
CA HIS A 144 16.78 4.89 -8.28
C HIS A 144 17.39 3.53 -7.94
N ASP A 145 17.00 2.99 -6.79
CA ASP A 145 17.33 1.65 -6.33
C ASP A 145 16.17 0.67 -6.53
N LEU A 146 16.51 -0.57 -6.90
CA LEU A 146 15.52 -1.63 -7.09
C LEU A 146 14.82 -1.96 -5.77
N LYS A 147 13.49 -1.97 -5.79
CA LYS A 147 12.64 -2.43 -4.68
C LYS A 147 12.74 -3.95 -4.43
N ARG A 148 13.12 -4.70 -5.47
CA ARG A 148 13.23 -6.16 -5.48
C ARG A 148 14.51 -6.63 -6.17
N PRO A 149 15.70 -6.30 -5.62
CA PRO A 149 16.97 -6.72 -6.20
C PRO A 149 17.20 -8.23 -6.10
N ASP A 150 16.40 -8.93 -5.29
CA ASP A 150 16.34 -10.39 -5.21
C ASP A 150 15.53 -11.04 -6.35
N ILE A 151 14.69 -10.27 -7.06
CA ILE A 151 13.82 -10.76 -8.14
C ILE A 151 14.25 -10.18 -9.49
N PHE A 152 14.73 -8.94 -9.53
CA PHE A 152 15.11 -8.26 -10.77
C PHE A 152 16.59 -7.89 -10.80
N SER A 153 17.17 -8.01 -11.99
CA SER A 153 18.40 -7.31 -12.36
C SER A 153 18.16 -6.60 -13.70
N LEU A 154 18.51 -5.32 -13.79
CA LEU A 154 18.36 -4.55 -15.03
C LEU A 154 19.63 -4.62 -15.88
N SER A 155 19.48 -4.64 -17.20
CA SER A 155 20.61 -4.42 -18.10
C SER A 155 21.18 -3.00 -17.94
N PRO A 156 22.46 -2.77 -18.31
CA PRO A 156 23.07 -1.44 -18.20
C PRO A 156 22.30 -0.34 -18.94
N ASP A 157 21.66 -0.66 -20.06
CA ASP A 157 20.82 0.26 -20.84
C ASP A 157 19.37 0.37 -20.32
N LYS A 158 19.01 -0.40 -19.29
CA LYS A 158 17.69 -0.50 -18.65
C LYS A 158 16.54 -0.85 -19.60
N LYS A 159 16.85 -1.45 -20.76
CA LYS A 159 15.85 -1.92 -21.72
C LYS A 159 15.44 -3.37 -21.51
N SER A 160 16.11 -4.08 -20.63
CA SER A 160 15.77 -5.46 -20.30
C SER A 160 15.94 -5.75 -18.82
N ALA A 161 15.16 -6.71 -18.33
CA ALA A 161 15.25 -7.22 -16.98
C ALA A 161 15.50 -8.73 -17.00
N GLU A 162 16.44 -9.17 -16.19
CA GLU A 162 16.56 -10.56 -15.77
C GLU A 162 15.62 -10.79 -14.58
N ILE A 163 14.93 -11.92 -14.58
CA ILE A 163 13.93 -12.24 -13.57
C ILE A 163 14.31 -13.54 -12.86
N PHE A 164 14.40 -13.45 -11.55
CA PHE A 164 14.73 -14.53 -10.64
C PHE A 164 13.47 -14.99 -9.89
N TYR A 165 13.32 -16.29 -9.71
CA TYR A 165 12.13 -16.89 -9.11
C TYR A 165 12.50 -18.17 -8.36
N THR A 166 11.66 -18.56 -7.40
CA THR A 166 11.91 -19.74 -6.55
C THR A 166 11.21 -21.00 -7.06
N SER A 167 9.99 -20.85 -7.58
CA SER A 167 9.18 -21.94 -8.13
C SER A 167 8.17 -21.41 -9.15
N LEU A 168 7.62 -22.30 -9.97
CA LEU A 168 6.60 -21.98 -10.97
C LEU A 168 5.31 -22.75 -10.63
N LYS A 169 4.20 -22.04 -10.53
CA LYS A 169 2.84 -22.62 -10.54
C LYS A 169 2.20 -22.32 -11.90
N ILE A 170 1.46 -23.29 -12.44
CA ILE A 170 0.80 -23.17 -13.75
C ILE A 170 -0.71 -23.31 -13.53
N TYR A 171 -1.48 -22.34 -13.98
CA TYR A 171 -2.93 -22.32 -13.96
C TYR A 171 -3.46 -22.31 -15.40
N ASP A 172 -3.81 -23.48 -15.91
CA ASP A 172 -4.27 -23.68 -17.30
C ASP A 172 -5.79 -23.91 -17.42
N ASN A 173 -6.54 -23.66 -16.34
CA ASN A 173 -7.99 -23.88 -16.32
C ASN A 173 -8.71 -22.85 -17.23
N PRO A 174 -9.43 -23.28 -18.29
CA PRO A 174 -10.19 -22.38 -19.16
C PRO A 174 -11.36 -21.68 -18.45
N ASP A 175 -11.85 -22.26 -17.35
CA ASP A 175 -13.03 -21.76 -16.62
C ASP A 175 -12.65 -20.73 -15.55
N THR A 176 -11.38 -20.30 -15.50
CA THR A 176 -10.89 -19.31 -14.52
C THR A 176 -10.28 -18.11 -15.24
N LEU A 177 -10.71 -16.92 -14.85
CA LEU A 177 -10.10 -15.66 -15.25
C LEU A 177 -9.29 -15.10 -14.07
N PHE A 178 -7.97 -15.01 -14.23
CA PHE A 178 -7.12 -14.44 -13.19
C PHE A 178 -7.11 -12.91 -13.28
N ILE A 179 -6.98 -12.26 -12.12
CA ILE A 179 -6.86 -10.80 -12.00
C ILE A 179 -5.54 -10.53 -11.28
N HIS A 180 -4.68 -9.70 -11.87
CA HIS A 180 -3.39 -9.34 -11.30
C HIS A 180 -3.58 -8.28 -10.20
N GLY A 181 -3.21 -8.63 -8.95
CA GLY A 181 -3.20 -7.73 -7.79
C GLY A 181 -1.93 -7.89 -6.95
N LEU A 182 -0.81 -8.25 -7.60
CA LEU A 182 0.50 -8.42 -6.95
C LEU A 182 1.30 -7.11 -7.02
N LYS A 183 2.04 -6.77 -5.95
CA LYS A 183 2.91 -5.58 -5.94
C LYS A 183 4.00 -5.62 -4.87
N GLU A 184 5.06 -4.82 -5.06
CA GLU A 184 6.14 -4.62 -4.11
C GLU A 184 5.67 -4.12 -2.72
N HIS A 185 4.61 -3.30 -2.67
CA HIS A 185 4.14 -2.68 -1.43
C HIS A 185 2.69 -3.02 -1.09
N SER A 186 2.12 -4.06 -1.69
CA SER A 186 0.71 -4.48 -1.48
C SER A 186 0.33 -4.70 -0.01
N ILE A 187 1.29 -5.15 0.82
CA ILE A 187 1.09 -5.34 2.27
C ILE A 187 1.01 -4.04 3.08
N ASN A 188 1.40 -2.90 2.51
CA ASN A 188 1.32 -1.60 3.17
C ASN A 188 -0.05 -0.97 2.90
N TYR A 189 -0.76 -0.64 3.98
CA TYR A 189 -2.14 -0.13 3.91
C TYR A 189 -2.30 1.15 3.08
N TYR A 190 -1.30 2.03 3.09
CA TYR A 190 -1.32 3.24 2.25
C TYR A 190 -1.32 2.86 0.77
N HIS A 191 -0.29 2.15 0.32
CA HIS A 191 -0.15 1.72 -1.08
C HIS A 191 -1.32 0.82 -1.52
N TRP A 192 -1.85 0.01 -0.61
CA TRP A 192 -3.04 -0.80 -0.90
C TRP A 192 -4.23 0.08 -1.30
N LEU A 193 -4.58 1.09 -0.50
CA LEU A 193 -5.74 1.95 -0.77
C LEU A 193 -5.49 2.95 -1.92
N THR A 194 -4.26 3.39 -2.12
CA THR A 194 -3.95 4.46 -3.09
C THR A 194 -3.44 3.95 -4.43
N GLU A 195 -2.88 2.75 -4.52
CA GLU A 195 -2.31 2.18 -5.76
C GLU A 195 -3.03 0.92 -6.22
N GLU A 196 -3.22 -0.06 -5.34
CA GLU A 196 -3.70 -1.39 -5.74
C GLU A 196 -5.23 -1.49 -5.82
N MET A 197 -5.93 -0.96 -4.83
CA MET A 197 -7.38 -0.87 -4.83
C MET A 197 -7.96 -0.19 -6.07
N PRO A 198 -7.50 0.99 -6.53
CA PRO A 198 -8.10 1.64 -7.69
C PRO A 198 -7.92 0.83 -8.98
N ARG A 199 -6.78 0.13 -9.12
CA ARG A 199 -6.53 -0.82 -10.23
C ARG A 199 -7.53 -1.97 -10.20
N LEU A 200 -7.67 -2.63 -9.05
CA LEU A 200 -8.59 -3.77 -8.90
C LEU A 200 -10.04 -3.33 -9.15
N ILE A 201 -10.48 -2.21 -8.56
CA ILE A 201 -11.83 -1.66 -8.79
C ILE A 201 -12.05 -1.39 -10.28
N THR A 202 -11.09 -0.77 -10.96
CA THR A 202 -11.19 -0.47 -12.40
C THR A 202 -11.25 -1.73 -13.24
N ILE A 203 -10.53 -2.80 -12.87
CA ILE A 203 -10.65 -4.12 -13.52
C ILE A 203 -12.06 -4.67 -13.33
N PHE A 204 -12.58 -4.70 -12.11
CA PHE A 204 -13.92 -5.24 -11.86
C PHE A 204 -15.01 -4.42 -12.55
N ASP A 205 -14.90 -3.10 -12.61
CA ASP A 205 -15.83 -2.24 -13.34
C ASP A 205 -15.72 -2.45 -14.86
N ALA A 206 -14.51 -2.61 -15.40
CA ALA A 206 -14.31 -2.98 -16.79
C ALA A 206 -14.91 -4.35 -17.13
N LEU A 207 -14.89 -5.32 -16.20
CA LEU A 207 -15.52 -6.63 -16.37
C LEU A 207 -17.06 -6.58 -16.34
N LYS A 208 -17.66 -5.49 -15.83
CA LYS A 208 -19.11 -5.27 -15.86
C LYS A 208 -19.60 -4.71 -17.20
N THR A 209 -18.75 -4.21 -18.09
CA THR A 209 -19.17 -3.73 -19.41
C THR A 209 -19.63 -4.90 -20.29
N PRO A 210 -20.38 -4.67 -21.40
CA PRO A 210 -20.72 -5.73 -22.35
C PRO A 210 -19.51 -6.54 -22.83
N GLU A 211 -18.41 -5.87 -23.16
CA GLU A 211 -17.14 -6.46 -23.61
C GLU A 211 -16.48 -7.27 -22.49
N GLY A 212 -16.46 -6.71 -21.27
CA GLY A 212 -15.98 -7.39 -20.08
C GLY A 212 -16.77 -8.65 -19.73
N ARG A 213 -18.10 -8.61 -19.90
CA ARG A 213 -18.99 -9.76 -19.69
C ARG A 213 -18.78 -10.86 -20.73
N GLN A 214 -18.46 -10.51 -21.97
CA GLN A 214 -18.08 -11.49 -22.99
C GLN A 214 -16.76 -12.19 -22.65
N ILE A 215 -15.79 -11.46 -22.08
CA ILE A 215 -14.49 -12.01 -21.68
C ILE A 215 -14.58 -12.87 -20.43
N SER A 216 -15.31 -12.39 -19.41
CA SER A 216 -15.54 -13.15 -18.18
C SER A 216 -16.40 -14.36 -18.47
N GLY A 217 -17.47 -14.27 -19.27
CA GLY A 217 -18.18 -15.42 -19.84
C GLY A 217 -18.66 -16.46 -18.80
N GLY A 218 -18.99 -16.02 -17.58
CA GLY A 218 -19.33 -16.91 -16.46
C GLY A 218 -18.16 -17.63 -15.81
N LYS A 219 -16.92 -17.36 -16.24
CA LYS A 219 -15.69 -17.89 -15.62
C LYS A 219 -15.59 -17.46 -14.17
N LYS A 220 -14.95 -18.33 -13.39
CA LYS A 220 -14.59 -18.05 -12.01
C LYS A 220 -13.53 -16.94 -11.96
N LEU A 221 -13.84 -15.83 -11.30
CA LEU A 221 -12.87 -14.75 -11.07
C LEU A 221 -11.91 -15.16 -9.93
N THR A 222 -10.61 -15.02 -10.14
CA THR A 222 -9.58 -15.30 -9.11
C THR A 222 -8.54 -14.18 -9.08
N VAL A 223 -8.46 -13.47 -7.96
CA VAL A 223 -7.48 -12.40 -7.75
C VAL A 223 -6.19 -13.00 -7.20
N LEU A 224 -5.07 -12.73 -7.87
CA LEU A 224 -3.74 -13.06 -7.39
C LEU A 224 -3.30 -11.98 -6.40
N LEU A 225 -3.10 -12.35 -5.13
CA LEU A 225 -2.64 -11.43 -4.09
C LEU A 225 -1.37 -11.96 -3.42
N ASP A 226 -0.57 -11.06 -2.87
CA ASP A 226 0.64 -11.43 -2.16
C ASP A 226 0.37 -12.32 -0.92
N GLU A 227 1.27 -13.26 -0.63
CA GLU A 227 1.19 -13.99 0.65
C GLU A 227 1.43 -13.03 1.83
N GLY A 228 0.60 -13.13 2.87
CA GLY A 228 0.74 -12.31 4.08
C GLY A 228 0.00 -10.98 4.03
N MET A 229 -0.92 -10.80 3.08
CA MET A 229 -1.78 -9.62 3.02
C MET A 229 -2.52 -9.36 4.34
N PRO A 230 -2.52 -8.11 4.85
CA PRO A 230 -3.26 -7.77 6.07
C PRO A 230 -4.77 -8.01 5.90
N PRO A 231 -5.48 -8.55 6.91
CA PRO A 231 -6.91 -8.82 6.83
C PRO A 231 -7.75 -7.59 6.44
N GLN A 232 -7.38 -6.40 6.92
CA GLN A 232 -8.05 -5.14 6.59
C GLN A 232 -7.95 -4.79 5.09
N CYS A 233 -6.85 -5.15 4.42
CA CYS A 233 -6.71 -4.93 2.97
C CYS A 233 -7.66 -5.85 2.19
N ILE A 234 -7.79 -7.11 2.62
CA ILE A 234 -8.71 -8.08 2.01
C ILE A 234 -10.17 -7.67 2.23
N GLU A 235 -10.50 -7.21 3.43
CA GLU A 235 -11.83 -6.69 3.77
C GLU A 235 -12.17 -5.46 2.91
N ALA A 236 -11.23 -4.52 2.75
CA ALA A 236 -11.41 -3.33 1.91
C ALA A 236 -11.77 -3.70 0.46
N LEU A 237 -11.07 -4.67 -0.13
CA LEU A 237 -11.36 -5.14 -1.49
C LEU A 237 -12.75 -5.76 -1.60
N LYS A 238 -13.11 -6.64 -0.65
CA LYS A 238 -14.43 -7.28 -0.62
C LYS A 238 -15.58 -6.30 -0.46
N ILE A 239 -15.36 -5.18 0.24
CA ILE A 239 -16.35 -4.12 0.38
C ILE A 239 -16.44 -3.30 -0.91
N ALA A 240 -15.30 -2.93 -1.52
CA ALA A 240 -15.31 -2.04 -2.66
C ALA A 240 -15.81 -2.68 -3.96
N VAL A 241 -15.63 -3.99 -4.10
CA VAL A 241 -15.97 -4.74 -5.30
C VAL A 241 -17.27 -5.52 -5.11
N ASP A 242 -18.26 -5.18 -5.93
CA ASP A 242 -19.53 -5.90 -6.03
C ASP A 242 -19.41 -7.03 -7.07
N ALA A 243 -18.69 -8.09 -6.71
CA ALA A 243 -18.52 -9.31 -7.50
C ALA A 243 -18.03 -10.47 -6.62
N ASP A 244 -18.43 -11.69 -6.97
CA ASP A 244 -17.86 -12.90 -6.37
C ASP A 244 -16.48 -13.21 -6.99
N PHE A 245 -15.47 -13.40 -6.15
CA PHE A 245 -14.13 -13.78 -6.56
C PHE A 245 -13.44 -14.66 -5.52
N ASN A 246 -12.43 -15.40 -5.98
CA ASN A 246 -11.52 -16.14 -5.12
C ASN A 246 -10.20 -15.39 -4.99
N ILE A 247 -9.44 -15.73 -3.97
CA ILE A 247 -8.09 -15.22 -3.78
C ILE A 247 -7.11 -16.39 -3.88
N GLU A 248 -6.10 -16.26 -4.73
CA GLU A 248 -4.93 -17.12 -4.73
C GLU A 248 -3.75 -16.33 -4.18
N TYR A 249 -3.22 -16.78 -3.04
CA TYR A 249 -2.06 -16.15 -2.42
C TYR A 249 -0.75 -16.63 -3.08
N VAL A 250 0.06 -15.66 -3.52
CA VAL A 250 1.33 -15.90 -4.23
C VAL A 250 2.49 -15.48 -3.32
N PRO A 251 3.33 -16.43 -2.86
CA PRO A 251 4.51 -16.08 -2.07
C PRO A 251 5.53 -15.28 -2.88
N ARG A 252 6.31 -14.45 -2.18
CA ARG A 252 7.40 -13.66 -2.79
C ARG A 252 8.31 -14.50 -3.68
N GLY A 253 8.57 -14.02 -4.89
CA GLY A 253 9.44 -14.68 -5.86
C GLY A 253 8.89 -15.99 -6.45
N VAL A 254 7.67 -16.40 -6.10
CA VAL A 254 6.98 -17.51 -6.80
C VAL A 254 6.40 -16.97 -8.09
N ARG A 255 6.66 -17.67 -9.18
CA ARG A 255 6.13 -17.34 -10.50
C ARG A 255 4.82 -18.07 -10.73
N VAL A 256 3.84 -17.37 -11.29
CA VAL A 256 2.54 -17.92 -11.64
C VAL A 256 2.30 -17.70 -13.12
N ARG A 257 2.05 -18.77 -13.88
CA ARG A 257 1.63 -18.70 -15.28
C ARG A 257 0.13 -18.92 -15.35
N CYS A 258 -0.59 -17.96 -15.93
CA CYS A 258 -2.03 -18.01 -16.09
C CYS A 258 -2.38 -18.12 -17.58
N ARG A 259 -3.30 -19.03 -17.91
CA ARG A 259 -3.88 -19.10 -19.25
C ARG A 259 -4.51 -17.79 -19.67
N GLU A 260 -5.20 -17.12 -18.75
CA GLU A 260 -5.78 -15.80 -18.94
C GLU A 260 -5.62 -14.96 -17.69
N ILE A 261 -5.17 -13.72 -17.85
CA ILE A 261 -5.01 -12.76 -16.76
C ILE A 261 -5.42 -11.36 -17.21
N ILE A 262 -6.20 -10.67 -16.38
CA ILE A 262 -6.51 -9.25 -16.55
C ILE A 262 -5.49 -8.43 -15.76
N TYR A 263 -4.95 -7.40 -16.39
CA TYR A 263 -3.99 -6.48 -15.80
C TYR A 263 -4.42 -5.03 -16.04
N CYS A 264 -4.26 -4.20 -15.02
CA CYS A 264 -4.46 -2.76 -15.09
C CYS A 264 -3.13 -2.04 -14.88
N THR A 265 -2.78 -1.09 -15.74
CA THR A 265 -1.60 -0.21 -15.51
C THR A 265 -1.81 0.63 -14.25
N PRO A 266 -0.73 1.04 -13.57
CA PRO A 266 -0.83 1.84 -12.36
C PRO A 266 -1.41 3.23 -12.65
N PHE A 267 -2.07 3.82 -11.65
CA PHE A 267 -2.60 5.19 -11.74
C PHE A 267 -1.55 6.26 -11.43
N TRP A 268 -0.54 5.92 -10.62
CA TRP A 268 0.57 6.77 -10.24
C TRP A 268 1.79 5.93 -9.84
N LEU A 269 2.93 6.58 -9.56
CA LEU A 269 4.21 5.92 -9.28
C LEU A 269 4.77 6.28 -7.90
N SER A 270 5.35 5.28 -7.24
CA SER A 270 6.10 5.43 -6.00
C SER A 270 7.58 5.14 -6.26
N LEU A 271 8.33 6.06 -6.84
CA LEU A 271 9.78 5.93 -7.00
C LEU A 271 10.54 6.39 -5.74
N ASP A 272 10.10 5.90 -4.58
CA ASP A 272 10.55 6.31 -3.24
C ASP A 272 11.93 5.74 -2.83
N ASN A 273 12.43 4.74 -3.54
CA ASN A 273 13.80 4.23 -3.39
C ASN A 273 14.79 5.09 -4.19
N THR A 274 14.97 6.35 -3.82
CA THR A 274 15.93 7.28 -4.44
C THR A 274 17.13 7.51 -3.53
N ARG A 275 18.34 7.58 -4.12
CA ARG A 275 19.59 7.86 -3.38
C ARG A 275 19.74 9.33 -2.99
N ASN A 276 18.95 10.22 -3.60
CA ASN A 276 18.97 11.67 -3.40
C ASN A 276 17.61 12.18 -2.90
N GLU A 277 17.45 13.49 -2.74
CA GLU A 277 16.15 14.10 -2.43
C GLU A 277 15.06 13.65 -3.43
N LEU A 278 13.89 13.28 -2.89
CA LEU A 278 12.74 12.82 -3.65
C LEU A 278 12.12 13.98 -4.42
N GLU A 279 12.05 13.87 -5.75
CA GLU A 279 11.37 14.86 -6.57
C GLU A 279 9.85 14.63 -6.50
N LEU A 280 9.05 15.71 -6.49
CA LEU A 280 7.60 15.59 -6.26
C LEU A 280 6.88 14.68 -7.27
N TYR A 281 7.35 14.62 -8.53
CA TYR A 281 6.75 13.75 -9.54
C TYR A 281 7.12 12.26 -9.35
N GLU A 282 8.12 11.95 -8.53
CA GLU A 282 8.56 10.58 -8.23
C GLU A 282 7.64 9.90 -7.20
N PHE A 283 6.90 10.71 -6.43
CA PHE A 283 5.89 10.24 -5.51
C PHE A 283 4.67 11.15 -5.62
N PHE A 284 3.96 11.00 -6.74
CA PHE A 284 2.85 11.88 -7.12
C PHE A 284 1.53 11.13 -7.08
N VAL A 285 0.86 11.17 -5.94
CA VAL A 285 -0.37 10.40 -5.69
C VAL A 285 -1.51 10.98 -6.52
N ASP A 286 -2.13 10.13 -7.32
CA ASP A 286 -3.19 10.55 -8.20
C ASP A 286 -4.54 10.69 -7.47
N SER A 287 -5.09 11.90 -7.47
CA SER A 287 -6.38 12.22 -6.85
C SER A 287 -7.55 11.42 -7.44
N GLU A 288 -7.51 11.05 -8.73
CA GLU A 288 -8.53 10.18 -9.31
C GLU A 288 -8.46 8.75 -8.74
N ALA A 289 -7.26 8.17 -8.63
CA ALA A 289 -7.05 6.86 -8.02
C ALA A 289 -7.62 6.81 -6.59
N VAL A 290 -7.29 7.83 -5.81
CA VAL A 290 -7.78 7.99 -4.44
C VAL A 290 -9.32 8.09 -4.40
N ALA A 291 -9.91 8.86 -5.31
CA ALA A 291 -11.36 9.01 -5.41
C ALA A 291 -12.07 7.70 -5.79
N ILE A 292 -11.50 6.90 -6.70
CA ILE A 292 -12.03 5.58 -7.07
C ILE A 292 -12.13 4.69 -5.82
N SER A 293 -11.05 4.59 -5.05
CA SER A 293 -11.03 3.82 -3.80
C SER A 293 -12.05 4.33 -2.79
N ARG A 294 -12.09 5.65 -2.55
CA ARG A 294 -13.05 6.27 -1.63
C ARG A 294 -14.48 5.94 -2.01
N ASN A 295 -14.86 6.22 -3.25
CA ASN A 295 -16.24 6.11 -3.70
C ASN A 295 -16.72 4.66 -3.67
N ALA A 296 -15.86 3.72 -4.06
CA ALA A 296 -16.17 2.30 -4.02
C ALA A 296 -16.44 1.80 -2.60
N VAL A 297 -15.73 2.31 -1.60
CA VAL A 297 -15.96 1.96 -0.18
C VAL A 297 -17.16 2.72 0.38
N MET A 298 -17.18 4.05 0.28
CA MET A 298 -18.13 4.91 0.99
C MET A 298 -19.59 4.73 0.55
N LYS A 299 -19.85 4.22 -0.66
CA LYS A 299 -21.20 3.86 -1.10
C LYS A 299 -21.88 2.84 -0.17
N HIS A 300 -21.10 2.05 0.56
CA HIS A 300 -21.59 1.06 1.54
C HIS A 300 -21.70 1.60 2.97
N PHE A 301 -21.30 2.84 3.20
CA PHE A 301 -21.30 3.50 4.51
C PHE A 301 -22.15 4.77 4.41
N PRO A 302 -23.49 4.66 4.40
CA PRO A 302 -24.36 5.82 4.37
C PRO A 302 -24.08 6.70 5.59
N GLN A 303 -23.88 7.99 5.35
CA GLN A 303 -23.51 8.94 6.38
C GLN A 303 -24.74 9.65 6.93
N SER A 304 -24.90 9.67 8.25
CA SER A 304 -25.95 10.41 8.95
C SER A 304 -25.35 11.44 9.91
N GLY A 305 -26.02 12.58 10.09
CA GLY A 305 -25.57 13.65 11.01
C GLY A 305 -24.27 14.33 10.55
N LYS A 306 -23.72 15.23 11.37
CA LYS A 306 -22.39 15.86 11.13
C LYS A 306 -21.28 15.08 11.87
N PRO A 307 -20.03 15.09 11.39
CA PRO A 307 -18.90 14.58 12.16
C PRO A 307 -18.84 15.26 13.53
N HIS A 308 -18.55 14.51 14.59
CA HIS A 308 -18.63 15.02 15.96
C HIS A 308 -17.49 14.56 16.87
N ARG A 309 -16.77 13.47 16.51
CA ARG A 309 -15.74 12.89 17.38
C ARG A 309 -14.41 13.62 17.27
N LYS A 310 -13.70 13.77 18.38
CA LYS A 310 -12.31 14.23 18.41
C LYS A 310 -11.43 13.04 18.73
N ILE A 311 -10.56 12.64 17.81
CA ILE A 311 -9.82 11.39 17.90
C ILE A 311 -8.32 11.70 17.87
N TYR A 312 -7.61 11.26 18.89
CA TYR A 312 -6.15 11.26 18.91
C TYR A 312 -5.64 9.87 18.56
N MET A 313 -4.86 9.81 17.48
CA MET A 313 -4.28 8.58 16.96
C MET A 313 -3.08 8.16 17.81
N LYS A 314 -3.38 7.34 18.80
CA LYS A 314 -2.37 6.78 19.70
C LYS A 314 -1.47 5.81 18.94
N ARG A 315 -0.17 5.88 19.23
CA ARG A 315 0.83 4.92 18.74
C ARG A 315 1.41 4.15 19.91
N ARG A 316 1.67 2.86 19.70
CA ARG A 316 2.41 2.07 20.69
C ARG A 316 3.84 2.59 20.77
N THR A 317 4.36 2.66 21.98
CA THR A 317 5.75 3.00 22.27
C THR A 317 6.72 2.04 21.56
N ASN A 318 7.92 2.54 21.19
CA ASN A 318 8.99 1.82 20.48
C ASN A 318 8.73 1.49 19.00
N GLN A 319 8.02 2.36 18.29
CA GLN A 319 7.95 2.33 16.82
C GLN A 319 8.80 3.45 16.21
N MET A 320 9.20 3.34 14.94
CA MET A 320 9.85 4.44 14.23
C MET A 320 9.01 5.72 14.32
N ARG A 321 9.65 6.88 14.50
CA ARG A 321 9.00 8.19 14.73
C ARG A 321 8.24 8.25 16.07
N SER A 322 8.90 7.94 17.18
CA SER A 322 8.28 8.02 18.51
C SER A 322 8.21 9.47 18.99
N ILE A 323 7.10 9.82 19.64
CA ILE A 323 6.95 11.09 20.36
C ILE A 323 7.66 10.93 21.70
N ILE A 324 8.67 11.75 21.98
CA ILE A 324 9.47 11.61 23.21
C ILE A 324 8.64 12.01 24.43
N ASN A 325 7.89 13.12 24.36
CA ASN A 325 6.96 13.58 25.38
C ASN A 325 5.52 13.05 25.17
N ASN A 326 5.39 11.77 24.82
CA ASN A 326 4.09 11.17 24.45
C ASN A 326 3.06 11.21 25.59
N ALA A 327 3.50 11.02 26.84
CA ALA A 327 2.60 11.02 27.99
C ALA A 327 1.94 12.39 28.21
N GLU A 328 2.71 13.45 28.03
CA GLU A 328 2.24 14.83 28.14
C GLU A 328 1.30 15.20 26.99
N VAL A 329 1.62 14.73 25.76
CA VAL A 329 0.73 14.91 24.60
C VAL A 329 -0.60 14.17 24.82
N GLU A 330 -0.58 12.89 25.20
CA GLU A 330 -1.81 12.12 25.46
C GLU A 330 -2.67 12.78 26.56
N LYS A 331 -2.03 13.27 27.63
CA LYS A 331 -2.72 14.00 28.70
C LYS A 331 -3.37 15.30 28.19
N LEU A 332 -2.65 16.09 27.40
CA LEU A 332 -3.18 17.32 26.79
C LEU A 332 -4.38 16.99 25.90
N MET A 333 -4.23 16.05 24.97
CA MET A 333 -5.30 15.68 24.04
C MET A 333 -6.56 15.19 24.78
N ALA A 334 -6.40 14.35 25.81
CA ALA A 334 -7.52 13.92 26.65
C ALA A 334 -8.22 15.10 27.35
N SER A 335 -7.46 16.08 27.86
CA SER A 335 -8.02 17.29 28.49
C SER A 335 -8.80 18.18 27.51
N LEU A 336 -8.47 18.11 26.21
CA LEU A 336 -9.19 18.80 25.13
C LEU A 336 -10.42 18.00 24.61
N GLY A 337 -10.74 16.89 25.26
CA GLY A 337 -11.89 16.03 24.93
C GLY A 337 -11.65 15.06 23.78
N PHE A 338 -10.38 14.73 23.48
CA PHE A 338 -10.06 13.72 22.48
C PHE A 338 -10.16 12.31 23.06
N GLU A 339 -10.72 11.41 22.26
CA GLU A 339 -10.65 9.97 22.47
C GLU A 339 -9.29 9.46 21.99
N LEU A 340 -8.55 8.76 22.85
CA LEU A 340 -7.25 8.17 22.48
C LEU A 340 -7.50 6.80 21.82
N VAL A 341 -7.20 6.66 20.53
CA VAL A 341 -7.56 5.46 19.74
C VAL A 341 -6.33 4.82 19.07
N GLU A 342 -6.23 3.49 19.16
CA GLU A 342 -5.28 2.67 18.40
C GLU A 342 -6.01 1.90 17.28
N THR A 343 -5.74 2.20 16.01
CA THR A 343 -6.40 1.52 14.88
C THR A 343 -5.80 0.17 14.50
N GLY A 344 -4.61 -0.17 15.01
CA GLY A 344 -3.88 -1.37 14.58
C GLY A 344 -4.59 -2.69 14.86
N GLY A 345 -5.59 -2.70 15.74
CA GLY A 345 -6.43 -3.87 16.03
C GLY A 345 -7.84 -3.83 15.43
N MET A 346 -8.21 -2.74 14.74
CA MET A 346 -9.55 -2.56 14.18
C MET A 346 -9.67 -3.24 12.81
N SER A 347 -10.83 -3.82 12.54
CA SER A 347 -11.26 -4.20 11.19
C SER A 347 -11.30 -2.99 10.26
N PHE A 348 -11.32 -3.23 8.95
CA PHE A 348 -11.43 -2.14 7.98
C PHE A 348 -12.76 -1.40 8.14
N ARG A 349 -13.88 -2.11 8.33
CA ARG A 349 -15.19 -1.51 8.60
C ARG A 349 -15.17 -0.58 9.82
N GLU A 350 -14.62 -1.03 10.95
CA GLU A 350 -14.51 -0.21 12.16
C GLU A 350 -13.66 1.05 11.93
N GLN A 351 -12.58 0.95 11.14
CA GLN A 351 -11.76 2.10 10.78
C GLN A 351 -12.54 3.10 9.92
N VAL A 352 -13.30 2.63 8.92
CA VAL A 352 -14.13 3.50 8.08
C VAL A 352 -15.18 4.22 8.93
N GLU A 353 -15.89 3.50 9.80
CA GLU A 353 -16.92 4.07 10.69
C GLU A 353 -16.34 5.09 11.69
N LEU A 354 -15.18 4.79 12.30
CA LEU A 354 -14.49 5.71 13.20
C LEU A 354 -14.13 7.02 12.49
N PHE A 355 -13.48 6.94 11.33
CA PHE A 355 -13.01 8.12 10.62
C PHE A 355 -14.16 8.90 9.98
N SER A 356 -15.24 8.25 9.55
CA SER A 356 -16.40 8.95 9.01
C SER A 356 -17.19 9.74 10.07
N GLN A 357 -17.02 9.43 11.36
CA GLN A 357 -17.61 10.18 12.47
C GLN A 357 -16.66 11.25 13.04
N ALA A 358 -15.39 11.25 12.65
CA ALA A 358 -14.37 12.14 13.21
C ALA A 358 -14.50 13.57 12.68
N LYS A 359 -14.70 14.53 13.58
CA LYS A 359 -14.62 15.96 13.33
C LYS A 359 -13.18 16.44 13.32
N ILE A 360 -12.36 15.95 14.26
CA ILE A 360 -10.93 16.27 14.32
C ILE A 360 -10.14 14.99 14.56
N ILE A 361 -9.13 14.75 13.72
CA ILE A 361 -8.11 13.72 13.90
C ILE A 361 -6.80 14.43 14.25
N ALA A 362 -6.06 13.95 15.25
CA ALA A 362 -4.71 14.44 15.55
C ALA A 362 -3.77 13.28 15.85
N GLY A 363 -2.49 13.39 15.50
CA GLY A 363 -1.48 12.40 15.87
C GLY A 363 -0.29 12.33 14.91
N ALA A 364 0.64 11.43 15.20
CA ALA A 364 1.86 11.29 14.43
C ALA A 364 1.65 10.65 13.05
N SER A 365 2.32 11.21 12.04
CA SER A 365 2.27 10.73 10.65
C SER A 365 2.58 9.25 10.52
N GLY A 366 1.76 8.54 9.75
CA GLY A 366 1.85 7.09 9.58
C GLY A 366 0.66 6.51 8.83
N ALA A 367 0.68 5.19 8.61
CA ALA A 367 -0.31 4.50 7.79
C ALA A 367 -1.78 4.67 8.27
N ALA A 368 -2.02 5.01 9.54
CA ALA A 368 -3.37 5.28 10.01
C ALA A 368 -3.99 6.54 9.38
N PHE A 369 -3.17 7.52 8.97
CA PHE A 369 -3.63 8.71 8.24
C PHE A 369 -4.09 8.38 6.82
N THR A 370 -3.90 7.16 6.31
CA THR A 370 -4.56 6.74 5.06
C THR A 370 -6.08 6.82 5.21
N ASN A 371 -6.62 6.61 6.41
CA ASN A 371 -8.06 6.70 6.68
C ASN A 371 -8.63 8.12 6.63
N LEU A 372 -7.82 9.17 6.45
CA LEU A 372 -8.32 10.49 6.07
C LEU A 372 -9.25 10.39 4.86
N LEU A 373 -9.00 9.41 3.98
CA LEU A 373 -9.84 9.10 2.84
C LEU A 373 -11.31 8.86 3.18
N PHE A 374 -11.63 8.45 4.41
CA PHE A 374 -12.99 8.11 4.86
C PHE A 374 -13.62 9.17 5.74
N MET A 375 -12.89 10.24 6.06
CA MET A 375 -13.45 11.41 6.72
C MET A 375 -14.45 12.14 5.79
N ARG A 376 -15.05 13.20 6.32
CA ARG A 376 -16.13 13.96 5.68
C ARG A 376 -15.78 15.43 5.65
N ASP A 377 -16.45 16.18 4.78
CA ASP A 377 -16.40 17.64 4.75
C ASP A 377 -16.65 18.24 6.14
N SER A 378 -16.13 19.45 6.35
CA SER A 378 -16.17 20.14 7.66
C SER A 378 -15.48 19.35 8.78
N SER A 379 -14.44 18.61 8.44
CA SER A 379 -13.53 17.98 9.40
C SER A 379 -12.10 18.49 9.21
N SER A 380 -11.24 18.24 10.20
CA SER A 380 -9.84 18.61 10.13
C SER A 380 -8.92 17.51 10.66
N ALA A 381 -7.71 17.47 10.13
CA ALA A 381 -6.67 16.55 10.57
C ALA A 381 -5.40 17.33 10.91
N VAL A 382 -4.86 17.12 12.11
CA VAL A 382 -3.58 17.68 12.57
C VAL A 382 -2.54 16.56 12.59
N ASN A 383 -1.75 16.50 11.54
CA ASN A 383 -0.76 15.44 11.33
C ASN A 383 0.62 15.90 11.81
N PHE A 384 1.21 15.20 12.78
CA PHE A 384 2.52 15.56 13.32
C PHE A 384 3.63 14.99 12.45
N TYR A 385 4.47 15.86 11.91
CA TYR A 385 5.61 15.51 11.08
C TYR A 385 6.93 15.87 11.75
N PRO A 386 7.91 14.95 11.80
CA PRO A 386 9.28 15.33 12.11
C PRO A 386 9.74 16.35 11.06
N SER A 387 10.20 17.51 11.51
CA SER A 387 10.72 18.56 10.62
C SER A 387 12.04 18.09 10.02
N HIS A 388 11.97 17.47 8.84
CA HIS A 388 13.11 16.90 8.11
C HIS A 388 13.07 17.33 6.64
N LYS A 389 14.25 17.59 6.05
CA LYS A 389 14.37 18.12 4.68
C LYS A 389 13.76 17.21 3.60
N SER A 390 13.91 15.90 3.76
CA SER A 390 13.36 14.90 2.85
C SER A 390 11.89 14.53 3.12
N THR A 391 11.17 15.29 3.95
CA THR A 391 9.76 15.00 4.24
C THR A 391 8.89 15.37 3.05
N ASN A 392 8.20 14.38 2.49
CA ASN A 392 7.16 14.62 1.49
C ASN A 392 5.84 14.98 2.18
N TYR A 393 5.54 16.29 2.25
CA TYR A 393 4.29 16.81 2.82
C TYR A 393 3.06 16.61 1.93
N TYR A 394 3.22 16.05 0.72
CA TYR A 394 2.10 15.84 -0.21
C TYR A 394 1.49 14.44 -0.09
N VAL A 395 2.13 13.50 0.63
CA VAL A 395 1.72 12.09 0.71
C VAL A 395 0.24 11.91 1.13
N PHE A 396 -0.23 12.64 2.14
CA PHE A 396 -1.61 12.52 2.62
C PHE A 396 -2.54 13.61 2.07
N GLN A 397 -2.01 14.57 1.31
CA GLN A 397 -2.76 15.73 0.85
C GLN A 397 -3.93 15.33 -0.09
N PRO A 398 -3.75 14.44 -1.09
CA PRO A 398 -4.85 13.98 -1.94
C PRO A 398 -5.97 13.25 -1.19
N LEU A 399 -5.64 12.53 -0.11
CA LEU A 399 -6.64 11.83 0.73
C LEU A 399 -7.54 12.83 1.45
N ALA A 400 -6.93 13.89 1.98
CA ALA A 400 -7.64 14.98 2.66
C ALA A 400 -8.52 15.76 1.68
N GLU A 401 -7.99 16.10 0.50
CA GLU A 401 -8.73 16.82 -0.55
C GLU A 401 -9.91 16.00 -1.06
N CYS A 402 -9.71 14.70 -1.30
CA CYS A 402 -10.76 13.79 -1.76
C CYS A 402 -11.91 13.63 -0.73
N SER A 403 -11.60 13.75 0.57
CA SER A 403 -12.58 13.66 1.64
C SER A 403 -13.19 14.99 2.08
N GLY A 404 -12.71 16.11 1.54
CA GLY A 404 -13.06 17.47 1.99
C GLY A 404 -12.49 17.83 3.38
N THR A 405 -11.52 17.05 3.87
CA THR A 405 -10.87 17.26 5.17
C THR A 405 -9.80 18.33 5.06
N LYS A 406 -9.78 19.29 6.00
CA LYS A 406 -8.67 20.24 6.11
C LYS A 406 -7.47 19.58 6.79
N LEU A 407 -6.39 19.37 6.04
CA LEU A 407 -5.14 18.80 6.57
C LEU A 407 -4.15 19.90 7.00
N ILE A 408 -3.73 19.82 8.25
CA ILE A 408 -2.69 20.65 8.87
C ILE A 408 -1.46 19.78 9.12
N HIS A 409 -0.31 20.20 8.61
CA HIS A 409 0.98 19.55 8.84
C HIS A 409 1.67 20.25 10.01
N PHE A 410 1.52 19.68 11.20
CA PHE A 410 2.11 20.22 12.42
C PHE A 410 3.58 19.78 12.50
N LEU A 411 4.51 20.70 12.37
CA LEU A 411 5.94 20.40 12.39
C LEU A 411 6.43 20.28 13.82
N THR A 412 7.14 19.18 14.10
CA THR A 412 7.66 18.86 15.43
C THR A 412 9.15 19.08 15.51
N THR A 413 9.66 19.26 16.73
CA THR A 413 11.08 19.46 16.98
C THR A 413 11.81 18.12 16.97
N PRO A 414 12.89 17.93 16.17
CA PRO A 414 13.67 16.69 16.17
C PRO A 414 14.21 16.34 17.57
N GLY A 415 14.13 15.06 17.94
CA GLY A 415 14.56 14.53 19.24
C GLY A 415 16.01 14.07 19.32
N THR A 416 16.63 13.82 18.16
CA THR A 416 18.01 13.33 18.01
C THR A 416 18.72 14.07 16.87
N LYS A 417 20.06 14.03 16.83
CA LYS A 417 20.86 14.56 15.71
C LYS A 417 20.77 13.73 14.41
N GLU A 418 20.15 12.54 14.45
CA GLU A 418 19.93 11.73 13.25
C GLU A 418 18.89 12.38 12.33
N ASP A 419 19.34 12.72 11.11
CA ASP A 419 18.56 13.37 10.06
C ASP A 419 17.82 12.27 9.25
N SER A 420 16.65 11.86 9.75
CA SER A 420 15.76 10.93 9.05
C SER A 420 14.29 11.31 9.22
N VAL A 421 13.47 11.03 8.20
CA VAL A 421 12.00 11.10 8.31
C VAL A 421 11.44 10.11 9.34
N HIS A 422 12.27 9.18 9.81
CA HIS A 422 11.91 8.18 10.82
C HIS A 422 12.35 8.51 12.25
N SER A 423 13.00 9.66 12.46
CA SER A 423 13.55 10.07 13.76
C SER A 423 12.46 10.38 14.80
N ASP A 424 12.82 10.18 16.06
CA ASP A 424 11.99 10.57 17.21
C ASP A 424 11.91 12.10 17.34
N PHE A 425 10.84 12.60 17.95
CA PHE A 425 10.57 14.03 17.99
C PHE A 425 9.80 14.47 19.24
N TYR A 426 9.88 15.76 19.54
CA TYR A 426 9.12 16.44 20.59
C TYR A 426 7.97 17.25 20.00
N VAL A 427 6.83 17.21 20.68
CA VAL A 427 5.67 18.04 20.35
C VAL A 427 5.60 19.21 21.33
N LYS A 428 5.62 20.45 20.81
CA LYS A 428 5.46 21.66 21.63
C LYS A 428 4.02 21.80 22.09
N LEU A 429 3.75 21.54 23.37
CA LEU A 429 2.40 21.40 23.93
C LEU A 429 1.55 22.66 23.78
N ASP A 430 2.07 23.83 24.16
CA ASP A 430 1.32 25.10 24.10
C ASP A 430 0.90 25.43 22.66
N TYR A 431 1.79 25.19 21.70
CA TYR A 431 1.52 25.41 20.28
C TYR A 431 0.51 24.39 19.73
N LEU A 432 0.59 23.14 20.17
CA LEU A 432 -0.41 22.12 19.83
C LEU A 432 -1.79 22.52 20.36
N GLU A 433 -1.88 22.95 21.61
CA GLU A 433 -3.14 23.37 22.22
C GLU A 433 -3.77 24.55 21.47
N GLU A 434 -2.98 25.58 21.16
CA GLU A 434 -3.40 26.72 20.35
C GLU A 434 -3.96 26.27 18.99
N LYS A 435 -3.21 25.40 18.30
CA LYS A 435 -3.59 24.94 16.95
C LYS A 435 -4.87 24.10 16.98
N ILE A 436 -5.06 23.27 17.99
CA ILE A 436 -6.29 22.48 18.15
C ILE A 436 -7.48 23.40 18.42
N LYS A 437 -7.35 24.36 19.34
CA LYS A 437 -8.41 25.35 19.63
C LYS A 437 -8.78 26.20 18.40
N GLN A 438 -7.79 26.66 17.64
CA GLN A 438 -8.04 27.40 16.39
C GLN A 438 -8.77 26.52 15.36
N THR A 439 -8.37 25.26 15.24
CA THR A 439 -9.01 24.29 14.33
C THR A 439 -10.47 24.05 14.71
N GLU A 440 -10.76 23.94 16.01
CA GLU A 440 -12.12 23.81 16.52
C GLU A 440 -12.98 25.03 16.23
N GLY A 441 -12.44 26.23 16.42
CA GLY A 441 -13.11 27.49 16.09
C GLY A 441 -13.54 27.55 14.62
N CYS A 442 -12.61 27.29 13.70
CA CYS A 442 -12.89 27.31 12.26
C CYS A 442 -13.91 26.25 11.77
N LEU A 443 -14.23 25.23 12.58
CA LEU A 443 -15.22 24.20 12.24
C LEU A 443 -16.59 24.45 12.87
N ASN A 444 -16.70 25.44 13.76
CA ASN A 444 -17.97 25.83 14.38
C ASN A 444 -18.62 27.02 13.67
N ASP A 445 -17.83 27.78 12.91
CA ASP A 445 -18.26 28.79 11.94
C ASP A 445 -18.73 28.12 10.63
#